data_AF-A0A924L547-F1
#
_entry.id   AF-A0A924L547-F1
#
_cell.length_a   1.000
_cell.length_b   1.000
_cell.length_c   1.000
_cell.angle_alpha   90.00
_cell.angle_beta   90.00
_cell.angle_gamma   90.00
#
_symmetry.space_group_name_H-M   'P 1'
#
loop_
_entity.id
_entity.type
_entity.pdbx_description
1 polymer ?
#
loop_
_entity_poly.entity_id
_entity_poly.type
_entity_poly.pdbx_seq_one_letter_code
_entity_poly.pdbx_strand_id
1 'polypeptide(L)' 'MQVEVDIAFDQLVKIVNTLSTGKLRKLKAEIEKKITKGHGQTDLKSLLLKGPVATKKQLATIDNNREAINQWRTK' A
#
# COMPACT_ATOMS: atom_id res chain seq x y z
N MET A 1 -30.02 -3.62 -10.47
CA MET A 1 -30.82 -4.03 -9.30
C MET A 1 -29.86 -4.62 -8.28
N GLN A 2 -29.43 -3.83 -7.30
CA GLN A 2 -28.47 -4.27 -6.28
C GLN A 2 -29.30 -4.66 -5.08
N VAL A 3 -29.52 -5.96 -4.90
CA VAL A 3 -30.31 -6.48 -3.79
C VAL A 3 -29.40 -6.46 -2.58
N GLU A 4 -29.44 -5.37 -1.83
CA GLU A 4 -28.88 -5.31 -0.49
C GLU A 4 -29.77 -6.20 0.40
N VAL A 5 -29.43 -7.48 0.46
CA VAL A 5 -30.02 -8.39 1.44
C VAL A 5 -29.36 -8.04 2.76
N ASP A 6 -30.13 -7.46 3.69
CA ASP A 6 -29.70 -7.18 5.06
C ASP A 6 -29.61 -8.50 5.83
N ILE A 7 -28.51 -9.22 5.62
CA ILE A 7 -28.24 -10.51 6.28
C ILE A 7 -27.39 -10.23 7.52
N ALA A 8 -27.91 -10.57 8.69
CA ALA A 8 -27.14 -10.52 9.92
C ALA A 8 -25.88 -11.41 9.81
N PHE A 9 -24.75 -10.92 10.32
CA PHE A 9 -23.45 -11.58 10.19
C PHE A 9 -23.48 -13.05 10.65
N ASP A 10 -24.20 -13.36 11.73
CA ASP A 10 -24.32 -14.72 12.25
C ASP A 10 -25.04 -15.68 11.30
N GLN A 11 -25.97 -15.18 10.49
CA GLN A 11 -26.65 -15.96 9.46
C GLN A 11 -25.70 -16.25 8.29
N LEU A 12 -24.86 -15.29 7.91
CA LEU A 12 -23.80 -15.49 6.91
C LEU A 12 -22.81 -16.57 7.36
N VAL A 13 -22.37 -16.54 8.62
CA VAL A 13 -21.45 -17.56 9.17
C VAL A 13 -22.06 -18.95 9.09
N LYS A 14 -23.36 -19.09 9.43
CA LYS A 14 -24.06 -20.39 9.32
C LYS A 14 -24.12 -20.89 7.88
N ILE A 15 -24.40 -20.03 6.91
CA ILE A 15 -24.44 -20.38 5.49
C ILE A 15 -23.04 -20.74 4.98
N VAL A 16 -22.01 -20.01 5.40
CA VAL A 16 -20.64 -20.30 5.01
C VAL A 16 -20.19 -21.66 5.56
N ASN A 17 -20.55 -21.99 6.80
CA ASN A 17 -20.22 -23.26 7.42
C ASN A 17 -20.93 -24.48 6.79
N THR A 18 -22.05 -24.29 6.09
CA THR A 18 -22.74 -25.39 5.37
C THR A 18 -22.19 -25.61 3.95
N LEU A 19 -21.27 -24.77 3.47
CA LEU A 19 -20.63 -24.94 2.17
C LEU A 19 -19.65 -26.12 2.17
N SER A 20 -19.58 -26.82 1.04
CA SER A 20 -18.55 -27.86 0.84
C SER A 20 -17.14 -27.24 0.81
N THR A 21 -16.13 -28.02 1.18
CA THR A 21 -14.72 -27.60 1.19
C THR A 21 -14.24 -26.98 -0.12
N GLY A 22 -14.74 -27.46 -1.27
CA GLY A 22 -14.45 -26.87 -2.57
C GLY A 22 -15.04 -25.47 -2.77
N LYS A 23 -16.26 -25.23 -2.28
CA LYS A 23 -16.92 -23.92 -2.33
C LYS A 23 -16.31 -22.95 -1.31
N LEU A 24 -15.91 -23.43 -0.14
CA LEU A 24 -15.15 -22.65 0.85
C LEU A 24 -13.82 -22.15 0.30
N ARG A 25 -13.07 -22.99 -0.43
CA ARG A 25 -11.83 -22.58 -1.09
C ARG A 25 -12.05 -21.47 -2.12
N LYS A 26 -13.12 -21.57 -2.91
CA LYS A 26 -13.49 -20.52 -3.89
C LYS A 26 -13.90 -19.23 -3.20
N LEU A 27 -14.70 -19.31 -2.12
CA LEU A 27 -15.10 -18.17 -1.32
C LEU A 27 -13.89 -17.44 -0.72
N LYS A 28 -12.97 -18.20 -0.11
CA LYS A 28 -11.72 -17.66 0.46
C LYS A 28 -10.91 -16.91 -0.59
N ALA A 29 -10.71 -17.49 -1.77
CA ALA A 29 -9.97 -16.85 -2.86
C ALA A 29 -10.62 -15.54 -3.33
N GLU A 30 -11.96 -15.50 -3.42
CA GLU A 30 -12.69 -14.29 -3.83
C GLU A 30 -12.65 -13.19 -2.74
N ILE A 31 -12.69 -13.59 -1.46
CA ILE A 31 -12.53 -12.68 -0.31
C ILE A 31 -11.10 -12.11 -0.28
N GLU A 32 -10.08 -12.94 -0.41
CA GLU A 32 -8.67 -12.51 -0.45
C GLU A 32 -8.41 -11.54 -1.61
N LYS A 33 -9.02 -11.77 -2.77
CA LYS A 33 -8.95 -10.88 -3.94
C LYS A 33 -9.60 -9.51 -3.68
N LYS A 34 -10.65 -9.45 -2.85
CA LYS A 34 -11.25 -8.17 -2.41
C LYS A 34 -10.40 -7.47 -1.34
N ILE A 35 -9.85 -8.22 -0.39
CA ILE A 35 -8.99 -7.69 0.69
C ILE A 35 -7.70 -7.10 0.12
N THR A 36 -7.07 -7.79 -0.83
CA THR A 36 -5.81 -7.35 -1.47
C THR A 36 -5.98 -6.14 -2.38
N LYS A 37 -7.20 -5.86 -2.86
CA LYS A 37 -7.50 -4.62 -3.59
C LYS A 37 -7.69 -3.40 -2.68
N GLY A 38 -7.87 -3.59 -1.38
CA GLY A 38 -8.30 -2.55 -0.45
C GLY A 38 -7.19 -1.69 0.14
N HIS A 39 -5.98 -2.21 0.34
CA HIS A 39 -4.89 -1.41 0.87
C HIS A 39 -3.56 -1.88 0.30
N GLY A 40 -3.12 -1.21 -0.76
CA GLY A 40 -1.70 -0.99 -0.93
C GLY A 40 -1.24 -0.15 0.26
N GLN A 41 -0.93 -0.78 1.40
CA GLN A 41 0.08 -0.25 2.28
C GLN A 41 1.28 -0.07 1.36
N THR A 42 1.52 1.17 0.92
CA THR A 42 2.78 1.54 0.31
C THR A 42 3.80 1.28 1.39
N ASP A 43 4.38 0.08 1.36
CA ASP A 43 5.48 -0.31 2.23
C ASP A 43 6.50 0.83 2.18
N LEU A 44 6.63 1.54 3.30
CA LEU A 44 7.46 2.74 3.38
C LEU A 44 8.88 2.43 2.88
N LYS A 45 9.36 1.21 3.16
CA LYS A 45 10.64 0.72 2.67
C LYS A 45 10.70 0.68 1.14
N SER A 46 9.67 0.16 0.48
CA SER A 46 9.57 0.12 -1.00
C SER A 46 9.51 1.52 -1.61
N LEU A 47 8.80 2.45 -0.96
CA LEU A 47 8.72 3.85 -1.39
C LEU A 47 10.07 4.56 -1.29
N LEU A 48 10.78 4.39 -0.16
CA LEU A 48 12.10 4.99 0.06
C LEU A 48 13.16 4.42 -0.90
N LEU A 49 13.13 3.11 -1.19
CA LEU A 49 14.06 2.48 -2.12
C LEU A 49 13.84 2.88 -3.58
N LYS A 50 12.59 3.17 -3.97
CA LYS A 50 12.22 3.60 -5.33
C LYS A 50 12.14 5.12 -5.48
N GLY A 51 12.46 5.86 -4.42
CA GLY A 51 12.45 7.31 -4.43
C GLY A 51 13.46 7.87 -5.45
N PRO A 52 13.22 9.08 -5.97
CA PRO A 52 14.17 9.74 -6.86
C PRO A 52 15.51 9.98 -6.14
N VAL A 53 16.60 9.61 -6.79
CA VAL A 53 17.97 9.90 -6.33
C VAL A 53 18.55 11.07 -7.12
N ALA A 54 19.32 11.92 -6.45
CA ALA A 54 19.99 13.04 -7.11
C ALA A 54 21.04 12.54 -8.10
N THR A 55 21.09 13.17 -9.27
CA THR A 55 22.14 12.93 -10.26
C THR A 55 23.48 13.52 -9.81
N LYS A 56 24.60 13.03 -10.35
CA LYS A 56 25.95 13.54 -10.03
C LYS A 56 26.07 15.06 -10.20
N LYS A 57 25.44 15.62 -11.24
CA LYS A 57 25.42 17.06 -11.49
C LYS A 57 24.67 17.82 -10.39
N GLN A 58 23.52 17.30 -9.96
CA GLN A 58 22.74 17.89 -8.87
C GLN A 58 23.51 17.82 -7.54
N LEU A 59 24.20 16.72 -7.26
CA LEU A 59 25.07 16.60 -6.09
C LEU A 59 26.19 17.66 -6.10
N ALA A 60 26.89 17.83 -7.22
CA ALA A 60 27.93 18.85 -7.35
C ALA A 60 27.38 20.27 -7.15
N THR A 61 26.18 20.56 -7.65
CA THR A 61 25.51 21.84 -7.40
C THR A 61 25.15 22.02 -5.92
N ILE A 62 24.67 20.97 -5.24
CA ILE A 62 24.36 21.01 -3.81
C ILE A 62 25.61 21.30 -2.99
N ASP A 63 26.75 20.67 -3.31
CA ASP A 63 28.01 20.86 -2.59
C ASP A 63 28.54 22.30 -2.75
N ASN A 64 28.58 22.81 -3.98
CA ASN A 64 28.99 24.20 -4.24
C ASN A 64 28.09 25.22 -3.51
N ASN A 65 26.77 24.96 -3.49
CA ASN A 65 25.83 25.81 -2.77
C ASN A 65 26.05 25.76 -1.25
N ARG A 66 26.36 24.58 -0.69
CA ARG A 66 26.68 24.44 0.74
C ARG A 66 27.91 25.24 1.11
N GLU A 67 28.96 25.18 0.30
CA GLU A 67 30.17 25.97 0.53
C GLU A 67 29.89 27.48 0.50
N ALA A 68 29.16 27.96 -0.50
CA ALA A 68 28.79 29.37 -0.60
C ALA A 68 27.97 29.85 0.62
N ILE A 69 26.99 29.05 1.06
CA ILE A 69 26.18 29.35 2.24
C ILE A 69 27.05 29.38 3.51
N ASN A 70 27.97 28.43 3.65
CA ASN A 70 28.87 28.41 4.81
C ASN A 70 29.75 29.65 4.84
N GLN A 71 30.30 30.07 3.70
CA GLN A 71 31.08 31.31 3.59
C GLN A 71 30.27 32.55 3.98
N TRP A 72 28.97 32.59 3.68
CA TRP A 72 28.08 33.66 4.12
C TRP A 72 27.79 33.63 5.62
N ARG A 73 27.77 32.46 6.25
CA ARG A 73 27.53 32.32 7.70
C ARG A 73 28.75 32.68 8.55
N THR A 74 29.96 32.56 8.01
CA THR A 74 31.20 32.94 8.68
C THR A 74 31.61 34.40 8.48
N LYS A 75 30.84 35.18 7.70
CA LYS A 75 30.92 36.64 7.67
C LYS A 75 29.95 37.25 8.66
#